data_AF-A0A2S0I041-F1
#
_entry.id   AF-A0A2S0I041-F1
#
_cell.length_a   1.000
_cell.length_b   1.000
_cell.length_c   1.000
_cell.angle_alpha   90.00
_cell.angle_beta   90.00
_cell.angle_gamma   90.00
#
_symmetry.space_group_name_H-M   'P 1'
#
loop_
_entity.id
_entity.type
_entity.pdbx_description
1 polymer ?
#
loop_
_entity_poly.entity_id
_entity_poly.type
_entity_poly.pdbx_seq_one_letter_code
_entity_poly.pdbx_strand_id
1 'polypeptide(L)'
;MAHPELVTQLNYQKAYRENRLKAAQWVLDHPHTFPQLLTICFEDPTELSYKAAWAFEFVFLEDPTILYPHFEYFFGKLPSVKMDQVLRSMAHVCEILCIQYYKKQEPLIKEHFRREYKNTLTECAFDWLITDQKVACQVRAMTCLYHLGTEFHWIHPELSEILQANIHTGSAGYKSRAKKTLQQIAKHR
;
A
#
# COMPACT_ATOMS: atom_id res chain seq x y z
N MET A 1 11.63 16.04 -16.61
CA MET A 1 12.39 16.56 -15.45
C MET A 1 11.41 16.84 -14.33
N ALA A 2 11.72 16.43 -13.09
CA ALA A 2 10.85 16.66 -11.95
C ALA A 2 10.68 18.16 -11.67
N HIS A 3 9.50 18.58 -11.21
CA HIS A 3 9.21 19.96 -10.82
C HIS A 3 10.19 20.37 -9.72
N PRO A 4 11.07 21.37 -9.94
CA PRO A 4 12.13 21.72 -9.00
C PRO A 4 11.61 22.02 -7.58
N GLU A 5 10.42 22.61 -7.49
CA GLU A 5 9.79 22.90 -6.20
C GLU A 5 9.33 21.63 -5.47
N LEU A 6 8.81 20.62 -6.18
CA LEU A 6 8.43 19.34 -5.57
C LEU A 6 9.64 18.67 -4.93
N VAL A 7 10.77 18.60 -5.66
CA VAL A 7 12.02 18.04 -5.14
C VAL A 7 12.47 18.80 -3.89
N THR A 8 12.33 20.12 -3.89
CA THR A 8 12.66 20.97 -2.75
C THR A 8 11.81 20.61 -1.52
N GLN A 9 10.49 20.42 -1.69
CA GLN A 9 9.61 20.04 -0.59
C GLN A 9 9.90 18.63 -0.07
N LEU A 10 10.25 17.70 -0.95
CA LEU A 10 10.55 16.31 -0.59
C LEU A 10 11.91 16.16 0.10
N ASN A 11 12.85 17.08 -0.12
CA ASN A 11 14.22 16.96 0.39
C ASN A 11 14.41 17.51 1.81
N TYR A 12 13.51 17.17 2.73
CA TYR A 12 13.68 17.50 4.15
C TYR A 12 14.78 16.66 4.82
N GLN A 13 15.48 17.23 5.79
CA GLN A 13 16.60 16.58 6.49
C GLN A 13 16.15 15.51 7.50
N LYS A 14 15.02 15.73 8.18
CA LYS A 14 14.52 14.84 9.24
C LYS A 14 13.18 14.25 8.85
N ALA A 15 12.99 12.94 9.04
CA ALA A 15 11.75 12.21 8.74
C ALA A 15 10.59 12.48 9.72
N TYR A 16 10.61 13.61 10.42
CA TYR A 16 9.56 13.99 11.36
C TYR A 16 8.21 14.09 10.66
N ARG A 17 7.15 13.73 11.39
CA ARG A 17 5.77 13.78 10.86
C ARG A 17 5.43 15.14 10.27
N GLU A 18 5.86 16.22 10.93
CA GLU A 18 5.66 17.59 10.48
C GLU A 18 6.23 17.85 9.08
N ASN A 19 7.46 17.40 8.80
CA ASN A 19 8.10 17.62 7.49
C ASN A 19 7.39 16.84 6.38
N ARG A 20 7.00 15.60 6.67
CA ARG A 20 6.24 14.77 5.74
C ARG A 20 4.88 15.37 5.42
N LEU A 21 4.21 15.92 6.43
CA LEU A 21 2.93 16.63 6.25
C LEU A 21 3.08 17.92 5.47
N LYS A 22 4.13 18.72 5.71
CA LYS A 22 4.39 19.94 4.92
C LYS A 22 4.56 19.61 3.44
N ALA A 23 5.33 18.56 3.12
CA ALA A 23 5.50 18.10 1.74
C ALA A 23 4.18 17.60 1.14
N ALA A 24 3.40 16.84 1.90
CA ALA A 24 2.09 16.36 1.45
C ALA A 24 1.09 17.50 1.21
N GLN A 25 1.01 18.46 2.14
CA GLN A 25 0.14 19.63 2.01
C GLN A 25 0.51 20.44 0.76
N TRP A 26 1.81 20.62 0.50
CA TRP A 26 2.22 21.31 -0.72
C TRP A 26 1.75 20.60 -1.98
N VAL A 27 1.76 19.27 -2.02
CA VAL A 27 1.23 18.51 -3.18
C VAL A 27 -0.29 18.64 -3.29
N LEU A 28 -1.02 18.66 -2.16
CA LEU A 28 -2.46 18.90 -2.15
C LEU A 28 -2.82 20.30 -2.65
N ASP A 29 -1.99 21.29 -2.33
CA ASP A 29 -2.13 22.66 -2.84
C ASP A 29 -1.72 22.78 -4.33
N HIS A 30 -0.93 21.81 -4.84
CA HIS A 30 -0.42 21.74 -6.21
C HIS A 30 -0.70 20.37 -6.86
N PRO A 31 -1.97 19.96 -7.04
CA PRO A 31 -2.34 18.59 -7.39
C PRO A 31 -1.81 18.13 -8.76
N HIS A 32 -1.52 19.07 -9.66
CA HIS A 32 -0.87 18.80 -10.95
C HIS A 32 0.54 18.18 -10.81
N THR A 33 1.15 18.25 -9.63
CA THR A 33 2.46 17.65 -9.32
C THR A 33 2.36 16.19 -8.86
N PHE A 34 1.16 15.71 -8.54
CA PHE A 34 0.94 14.34 -8.06
C PHE A 34 1.47 13.23 -8.98
N PRO A 35 1.32 13.29 -10.32
CA PRO A 35 1.91 12.29 -11.20
C PRO A 35 3.43 12.20 -11.04
N GLN A 36 4.09 13.34 -10.84
CA GLN A 36 5.53 13.38 -10.63
C GLN A 36 5.93 12.86 -9.25
N LEU A 37 5.12 13.13 -8.21
CA LEU A 37 5.31 12.52 -6.89
C LEU A 37 5.29 10.99 -7.00
N LEU A 38 4.31 10.43 -7.72
CA LEU A 38 4.24 8.99 -7.98
C LEU A 38 5.46 8.49 -8.74
N THR A 39 5.90 9.19 -9.80
CA THR A 39 7.11 8.82 -10.53
C THR A 39 8.33 8.77 -9.62
N ILE A 40 8.53 9.77 -8.75
CA ILE A 40 9.65 9.78 -7.80
C ILE A 40 9.55 8.60 -6.82
N CYS A 41 8.35 8.26 -6.34
CA CYS A 41 8.17 7.12 -5.43
C CYS A 41 8.66 5.79 -6.02
N PHE A 42 8.43 5.56 -7.32
CA PHE A 42 8.69 4.28 -7.98
C PHE A 42 10.00 4.22 -8.76
N GLU A 43 10.49 5.35 -9.26
CA GLU A 43 11.59 5.37 -10.25
C GLU A 43 12.86 6.07 -9.75
N ASP A 44 12.79 6.87 -8.69
CA ASP A 44 13.98 7.53 -8.16
C ASP A 44 14.89 6.51 -7.43
N PRO A 45 16.17 6.38 -7.80
CA PRO A 45 17.06 5.40 -7.19
C PRO A 45 17.67 5.88 -5.86
N THR A 46 17.39 7.11 -5.45
CA THR A 46 17.99 7.76 -4.29
C THR A 46 17.06 7.71 -3.08
N GLU A 47 17.51 8.31 -1.99
CA GLU A 47 16.71 8.52 -0.79
C GLU A 47 15.43 9.34 -1.03
N LEU A 48 15.38 10.09 -2.13
CA LEU A 48 14.22 10.89 -2.48
C LEU A 48 12.98 10.02 -2.69
N SER A 49 13.13 8.78 -3.19
CA SER A 49 12.03 7.83 -3.38
C SER A 49 11.26 7.54 -2.10
N TYR A 50 11.94 7.26 -0.99
CA TYR A 50 11.26 6.97 0.27
C TYR A 50 10.73 8.23 0.95
N LYS A 51 11.36 9.39 0.76
CA LYS A 51 10.81 10.68 1.22
C LYS A 51 9.54 11.04 0.46
N ALA A 52 9.51 10.78 -0.84
CA ALA A 52 8.33 10.89 -1.70
C ALA A 52 7.24 9.92 -1.26
N ALA A 53 7.56 8.65 -1.02
CA ALA A 53 6.60 7.64 -0.59
C ALA A 53 5.91 8.02 0.73
N TRP A 54 6.64 8.62 1.67
CA TRP A 54 6.07 9.11 2.92
C TRP A 54 5.16 10.32 2.74
N ALA A 55 5.49 11.25 1.84
CA ALA A 55 4.61 12.37 1.52
C ALA A 55 3.36 11.87 0.78
N PHE A 56 3.53 10.99 -0.20
CA PHE A 56 2.46 10.32 -0.94
C PHE A 56 1.47 9.61 -0.01
N GLU A 57 1.96 8.88 1.00
CA GLU A 57 1.09 8.25 2.00
C GLU A 57 0.16 9.27 2.67
N PHE A 58 0.67 10.45 3.06
CA PHE A 58 -0.16 11.50 3.65
C PHE A 58 -1.11 12.17 2.64
N VAL A 59 -0.66 12.41 1.41
CA VAL A 59 -1.52 12.93 0.33
C VAL A 59 -2.71 12.00 0.12
N PHE A 60 -2.45 10.69 0.00
CA PHE A 60 -3.49 9.69 -0.20
C PHE A 60 -4.42 9.55 1.01
N LEU A 61 -3.90 9.67 2.23
CA LEU A 61 -4.71 9.62 3.45
C LEU A 61 -5.69 10.80 3.55
N GLU A 62 -5.31 11.97 3.03
CA GLU A 62 -6.16 13.16 3.02
C GLU A 62 -7.18 13.11 1.88
N ASP A 63 -6.73 12.80 0.66
CA ASP A 63 -7.58 12.64 -0.51
C ASP A 63 -7.23 11.35 -1.28
N PRO A 64 -7.94 10.23 -1.01
CA PRO A 64 -7.73 8.99 -1.74
C PRO A 64 -8.04 9.10 -3.24
N THR A 65 -8.92 10.02 -3.64
CA THR A 65 -9.42 10.13 -5.02
C THR A 65 -8.34 10.61 -5.99
N ILE A 66 -7.33 11.34 -5.49
CA ILE A 66 -6.19 11.80 -6.27
C ILE A 66 -5.41 10.65 -6.92
N LEU A 67 -5.46 9.44 -6.35
CA LEU A 67 -4.76 8.27 -6.87
C LEU A 67 -5.55 7.55 -7.98
N TYR A 68 -6.89 7.68 -8.02
CA TYR A 68 -7.74 6.85 -8.88
C TYR A 68 -7.45 6.99 -10.39
N PRO A 69 -7.20 8.21 -10.93
CA PRO A 69 -6.78 8.37 -12.32
C PRO A 69 -5.41 7.74 -12.63
N HIS A 70 -4.63 7.38 -11.60
CA HIS A 70 -3.27 6.87 -11.71
C HIS A 70 -3.14 5.39 -11.32
N PHE A 71 -4.25 4.67 -11.12
CA PHE A 71 -4.21 3.25 -10.75
C PHE A 71 -3.43 2.39 -11.74
N GLU A 72 -3.54 2.63 -13.04
CA GLU A 72 -2.77 1.88 -14.03
C GLU A 72 -1.27 2.00 -13.79
N TYR A 73 -0.77 3.22 -13.56
CA TYR A 73 0.64 3.45 -13.24
C TYR A 73 1.02 2.87 -11.88
N PHE A 74 0.21 3.12 -10.85
CA PHE A 74 0.47 2.66 -9.48
C PHE A 74 0.57 1.13 -9.40
N PHE A 75 -0.45 0.42 -9.87
CA PHE A 75 -0.46 -1.04 -9.85
C PHE A 75 0.54 -1.63 -10.85
N GLY A 76 0.76 -0.99 -12.01
CA GLY A 76 1.79 -1.42 -12.95
C GLY A 76 3.22 -1.34 -12.38
N LYS A 77 3.49 -0.40 -11.48
CA LYS A 77 4.80 -0.24 -10.82
C LYS A 77 4.92 -0.97 -9.49
N LEU A 78 3.81 -1.28 -8.81
CA LEU A 78 3.81 -1.92 -7.49
C LEU A 78 4.72 -3.18 -7.39
N PRO A 79 4.75 -4.12 -8.37
CA PRO A 79 5.64 -5.29 -8.31
C PRO A 79 7.13 -4.95 -8.33
N SER A 80 7.50 -3.76 -8.79
CA SER A 80 8.91 -3.35 -8.94
C SER A 80 9.54 -2.75 -7.68
N VAL A 81 8.75 -2.54 -6.62
CA VAL A 81 9.20 -1.87 -5.39
C VAL A 81 10.11 -2.79 -4.58
N LYS A 82 11.37 -2.38 -4.40
CA LYS A 82 12.37 -3.15 -3.63
C LYS A 82 12.75 -2.54 -2.29
N MET A 83 12.57 -1.22 -2.11
CA MET A 83 12.99 -0.53 -0.90
C MET A 83 11.93 -0.66 0.19
N ASP A 84 12.30 -1.19 1.35
CA ASP A 84 11.43 -1.40 2.51
C ASP A 84 10.61 -0.15 2.90
N GLN A 85 11.24 1.02 2.86
CA GLN A 85 10.61 2.29 3.24
C GLN A 85 9.50 2.70 2.25
N VAL A 86 9.72 2.46 0.96
CA VAL A 86 8.72 2.71 -0.09
C VAL A 86 7.62 1.65 0.01
N LEU A 87 8.00 0.38 0.08
CA LEU A 87 7.07 -0.74 0.12
C LEU A 87 6.09 -0.65 1.29
N ARG A 88 6.56 -0.24 2.47
CA ARG A 88 5.69 -0.01 3.63
C ARG A 88 4.56 0.97 3.34
N SER A 89 4.87 2.06 2.64
CA SER A 89 3.91 3.11 2.28
C SER A 89 2.92 2.57 1.25
N MET A 90 3.41 1.86 0.22
CA MET A 90 2.57 1.25 -0.81
C MET A 90 1.63 0.18 -0.23
N ALA A 91 2.11 -0.67 0.66
CA ALA A 91 1.30 -1.68 1.34
C ALA A 91 0.19 -1.04 2.22
N HIS A 92 0.44 0.13 2.81
CA HIS A 92 -0.59 0.86 3.56
C HIS A 92 -1.67 1.41 2.66
N VAL A 93 -1.28 2.05 1.56
CA VAL A 93 -2.22 2.53 0.54
C VAL A 93 -3.08 1.37 0.03
N CYS A 94 -2.47 0.22 -0.29
CA CYS A 94 -3.21 -0.97 -0.72
C CYS A 94 -4.19 -1.50 0.33
N GLU A 95 -3.79 -1.53 1.61
CA GLU A 95 -4.70 -1.95 2.70
C GLU A 95 -5.92 -1.03 2.79
N ILE A 96 -5.70 0.29 2.69
CA ILE A 96 -6.78 1.27 2.73
C ILE A 96 -7.70 1.12 1.52
N LEU A 97 -7.15 0.97 0.31
CA LEU A 97 -7.94 0.72 -0.90
C LEU A 97 -8.83 -0.51 -0.74
N CYS A 98 -8.31 -1.63 -0.23
CA CYS A 98 -9.11 -2.82 0.08
C CYS A 98 -10.22 -2.53 1.11
N ILE A 99 -9.92 -1.82 2.19
CA ILE A 99 -10.92 -1.46 3.21
C ILE A 99 -12.00 -0.55 2.62
N GLN A 100 -11.63 0.45 1.82
CA GLN A 100 -12.57 1.37 1.17
C GLN A 100 -13.49 0.63 0.20
N TYR A 101 -12.93 -0.28 -0.61
CA TYR A 101 -13.68 -1.04 -1.61
C TYR A 101 -14.58 -2.10 -0.98
N TYR A 102 -14.03 -3.00 -0.16
CA TYR A 102 -14.73 -4.19 0.32
C TYR A 102 -15.55 -3.93 1.59
N LYS A 103 -14.99 -3.18 2.55
CA LYS A 103 -15.62 -3.00 3.86
C LYS A 103 -16.54 -1.78 3.88
N LYS A 104 -16.03 -0.62 3.45
CA LYS A 104 -16.80 0.64 3.46
C LYS A 104 -17.69 0.79 2.24
N GLN A 105 -17.36 0.10 1.15
CA GLN A 105 -18.10 0.13 -0.10
C GLN A 105 -18.26 1.54 -0.69
N GLU A 106 -17.19 2.33 -0.60
CA GLU A 106 -17.19 3.71 -1.09
C GLU A 106 -17.48 3.74 -2.61
N PRO A 107 -18.43 4.56 -3.11
CA PRO A 107 -18.86 4.50 -4.50
C PRO A 107 -17.75 4.78 -5.52
N LEU A 108 -16.95 5.82 -5.29
CA LEU A 108 -15.94 6.27 -6.25
C LEU A 108 -14.88 5.19 -6.51
N ILE A 109 -14.34 4.55 -5.47
CA ILE A 109 -13.35 3.48 -5.67
C ILE A 109 -13.92 2.27 -6.42
N LYS A 110 -15.24 2.00 -6.33
CA LYS A 110 -15.86 0.89 -7.06
C LYS A 110 -15.81 1.06 -8.57
N GLU A 111 -15.81 2.30 -9.05
CA GLU A 111 -15.73 2.63 -10.47
C GLU A 111 -14.31 2.49 -11.03
N HIS A 112 -13.29 2.63 -10.16
CA HIS A 112 -11.88 2.65 -10.55
C HIS A 112 -11.10 1.37 -10.23
N PHE A 113 -11.42 0.65 -9.15
CA PHE A 113 -10.62 -0.49 -8.69
C PHE A 113 -10.99 -1.79 -9.40
N ARG A 114 -10.47 -1.90 -10.64
CA ARG A 114 -10.75 -3.00 -11.57
C ARG A 114 -10.09 -4.32 -11.18
N ARG A 115 -10.52 -5.40 -11.83
CA ARG A 115 -10.05 -6.76 -11.58
C ARG A 115 -8.55 -6.92 -11.81
N GLU A 116 -7.99 -6.29 -12.85
CA GLU A 116 -6.55 -6.34 -13.13
C GLU A 116 -5.71 -5.83 -11.95
N TYR A 117 -6.12 -4.72 -11.33
CA TYR A 117 -5.42 -4.12 -10.19
C TYR A 117 -5.52 -5.00 -8.94
N LYS A 118 -6.67 -5.64 -8.73
CA LYS A 118 -6.85 -6.61 -7.65
C LYS A 118 -5.99 -7.85 -7.84
N ASN A 119 -5.83 -8.34 -9.06
CA ASN A 119 -4.93 -9.45 -9.37
C ASN A 119 -3.47 -9.08 -9.06
N THR A 120 -3.01 -7.93 -9.54
CA THR A 120 -1.65 -7.44 -9.23
C THR A 120 -1.43 -7.28 -7.73
N LEU A 121 -2.40 -6.71 -7.01
CA LEU A 121 -2.33 -6.61 -5.55
C LEU A 121 -2.31 -7.98 -4.87
N THR A 122 -3.05 -8.95 -5.40
CA THR A 122 -3.07 -10.32 -4.86
C THR A 122 -1.69 -10.96 -4.96
N GLU A 123 -1.07 -10.90 -6.15
CA GLU A 123 0.28 -11.42 -6.40
C GLU A 123 1.30 -10.73 -5.48
N CYS A 124 1.32 -9.40 -5.47
CA CYS A 124 2.21 -8.63 -4.62
C CYS A 124 2.03 -8.97 -3.12
N ALA A 125 0.78 -9.07 -2.64
CA ALA A 125 0.52 -9.33 -1.24
C ALA A 125 0.94 -10.75 -0.82
N PHE A 126 0.79 -11.75 -1.70
CA PHE A 126 1.34 -13.08 -1.43
C PHE A 126 2.88 -13.07 -1.44
N ASP A 127 3.50 -12.43 -2.43
CA ASP A 127 4.95 -12.25 -2.47
C ASP A 127 5.48 -11.61 -1.19
N TRP A 128 4.79 -10.59 -0.67
CA TRP A 128 5.17 -9.93 0.58
C TRP A 128 5.07 -10.83 1.81
N LEU A 129 4.20 -11.85 1.79
CA LEU A 129 4.08 -12.81 2.89
C LEU A 129 5.14 -13.91 2.85
N ILE A 130 5.55 -14.34 1.65
CA ILE A 130 6.44 -15.49 1.47
C ILE A 130 7.91 -15.10 1.30
N THR A 131 8.21 -13.82 1.05
CA THR A 131 9.58 -13.29 0.97
C THR A 131 10.00 -12.59 2.27
N ASP A 132 11.30 -12.31 2.40
CA ASP A 132 11.85 -11.58 3.56
C ASP A 132 11.44 -10.11 3.51
N GLN A 133 10.26 -9.81 4.06
CA GLN A 133 9.72 -8.47 4.18
C GLN A 133 9.54 -8.08 5.64
N LYS A 134 9.61 -6.77 5.91
CA LYS A 134 9.31 -6.25 7.24
C LYS A 134 7.87 -6.60 7.64
N VAL A 135 7.69 -6.96 8.90
CA VAL A 135 6.39 -7.32 9.51
C VAL A 135 5.29 -6.32 9.19
N ALA A 136 5.60 -5.02 9.15
CA ALA A 136 4.64 -3.97 8.82
C ALA A 136 4.03 -4.14 7.40
N CYS A 137 4.78 -4.65 6.44
CA CYS A 137 4.28 -4.97 5.10
C CYS A 137 3.42 -6.24 5.15
N GLN A 138 3.93 -7.30 5.75
CA GLN A 138 3.24 -8.59 5.89
C GLN A 138 1.86 -8.45 6.53
N VAL A 139 1.74 -7.72 7.64
CA VAL A 139 0.44 -7.58 8.34
C VAL A 139 -0.59 -6.82 7.51
N ARG A 140 -0.16 -5.92 6.62
CA ARG A 140 -1.03 -5.19 5.69
C ARG A 140 -1.45 -6.09 4.53
N ALA A 141 -0.51 -6.90 4.01
CA ALA A 141 -0.78 -7.94 3.03
C ALA A 141 -1.87 -8.91 3.51
N MET A 142 -1.83 -9.34 4.78
CA MET A 142 -2.88 -10.18 5.38
C MET A 142 -4.26 -9.52 5.34
N THR A 143 -4.34 -8.22 5.58
CA THR A 143 -5.61 -7.48 5.50
C THR A 143 -6.09 -7.40 4.05
N CYS A 144 -5.20 -7.09 3.10
CA CYS A 144 -5.52 -7.05 1.67
C CYS A 144 -6.07 -8.40 1.20
N LEU A 145 -5.33 -9.49 1.44
CA LEU A 145 -5.69 -10.84 1.00
C LEU A 145 -6.97 -11.35 1.65
N TYR A 146 -7.22 -11.01 2.92
CA TYR A 146 -8.52 -11.30 3.53
C TYR A 146 -9.67 -10.65 2.75
N HIS A 147 -9.57 -9.35 2.43
CA HIS A 147 -10.60 -8.66 1.69
C HIS A 147 -10.75 -9.17 0.25
N LEU A 148 -9.64 -9.35 -0.47
CA LEU A 148 -9.62 -9.91 -1.82
C LEU A 148 -10.23 -11.31 -1.86
N GLY A 149 -9.99 -12.14 -0.84
CA GLY A 149 -10.55 -13.48 -0.78
C GLY A 149 -12.06 -13.57 -0.53
N THR A 150 -12.71 -12.44 -0.20
CA THR A 150 -14.19 -12.37 -0.20
C THR A 150 -14.77 -12.29 -1.63
N GLU A 151 -13.93 -12.02 -2.64
CA GLU A 151 -14.29 -12.01 -4.06
C GLU A 151 -13.62 -13.16 -4.81
N PHE A 152 -12.34 -13.45 -4.53
CA PHE A 152 -11.59 -14.54 -5.13
C PHE A 152 -11.43 -15.69 -4.13
N HIS A 153 -12.37 -16.63 -4.14
CA HIS A 153 -12.47 -17.67 -3.10
C HIS A 153 -11.21 -18.54 -2.91
N TRP A 154 -10.34 -18.64 -3.91
CA TRP A 154 -9.07 -19.38 -3.81
C TRP A 154 -8.06 -18.72 -2.85
N ILE A 155 -8.18 -17.41 -2.57
CA ILE A 155 -7.22 -16.68 -1.74
C ILE A 155 -7.30 -17.09 -0.25
N HIS A 156 -8.49 -17.32 0.30
CA HIS A 156 -8.65 -17.64 1.73
C HIS A 156 -7.99 -18.98 2.13
N PRO A 157 -8.15 -20.08 1.36
CA PRO A 157 -7.39 -21.31 1.58
C PRO A 157 -5.87 -21.07 1.61
N GLU A 158 -5.32 -20.47 0.55
CA GLU A 158 -3.87 -20.21 0.43
C GLU A 158 -3.34 -19.33 1.57
N LEU A 159 -4.05 -18.23 1.87
CA LEU A 159 -3.70 -17.36 2.99
C LEU A 159 -3.73 -18.12 4.32
N SER A 160 -4.71 -18.99 4.54
CA SER A 160 -4.79 -19.77 5.78
C SER A 160 -3.59 -20.70 5.96
N GLU A 161 -3.17 -21.38 4.90
CA GLU A 161 -2.01 -22.27 4.92
C GLU A 161 -0.73 -21.51 5.26
N ILE A 162 -0.45 -20.40 4.56
CA ILE A 162 0.72 -19.55 4.81
C ILE A 162 0.74 -19.03 6.25
N LEU A 163 -0.42 -18.59 6.76
CA LEU A 163 -0.50 -18.07 8.13
C LEU A 163 -0.26 -19.17 9.16
N GLN A 164 -0.86 -20.34 9.02
CA GLN A 164 -0.67 -21.46 9.95
C GLN A 164 0.79 -21.94 9.97
N ALA A 165 1.43 -22.02 8.80
CA ALA A 165 2.82 -22.41 8.68
C ALA A 165 3.77 -21.42 9.39
N ASN A 166 3.49 -20.12 9.38
CA ASN A 166 4.43 -19.10 9.86
C ASN A 166 4.09 -18.50 11.24
N ILE A 167 2.89 -18.78 11.78
CA ILE A 167 2.42 -18.11 13.00
C ILE A 167 3.29 -18.41 14.23
N HIS A 168 3.96 -19.56 14.29
CA HIS A 168 4.73 -19.96 15.47
C HIS A 168 6.10 -19.27 15.55
N THR A 169 6.74 -19.01 14.40
CA THR A 169 8.02 -18.31 14.27
C THR A 169 7.89 -16.79 14.10
N GLY A 170 6.71 -16.30 13.72
CA GLY A 170 6.47 -14.88 13.49
C GLY A 170 6.67 -13.99 14.72
N SER A 171 6.94 -12.71 14.48
CA SER A 171 6.98 -11.66 15.52
C SER A 171 5.64 -11.53 16.25
N ALA A 172 5.62 -10.82 17.39
CA ALA A 172 4.37 -10.54 18.11
C ALA A 172 3.32 -9.84 17.23
N GLY A 173 3.74 -8.87 16.41
CA GLY A 173 2.87 -8.18 15.46
C GLY A 173 2.30 -9.10 14.38
N TYR A 174 3.15 -9.96 13.82
CA TYR A 174 2.74 -10.98 12.85
C TYR A 174 1.71 -11.94 13.47
N LYS A 175 2.04 -12.53 14.63
CA LYS A 175 1.18 -13.45 15.39
C LYS A 175 -0.19 -12.85 15.67
N SER A 176 -0.22 -11.61 16.15
CA SER A 176 -1.46 -10.91 16.46
C SER A 176 -2.33 -10.74 15.21
N ARG A 177 -1.74 -10.28 14.09
CA ARG A 177 -2.50 -10.10 12.84
C ARG A 177 -2.95 -11.44 12.25
N ALA A 178 -2.07 -12.43 12.18
CA ALA A 178 -2.37 -13.75 11.63
C ALA A 178 -3.55 -14.42 12.36
N LYS A 179 -3.57 -14.38 13.71
CA LYS A 179 -4.72 -14.89 14.50
C LYS A 179 -6.02 -14.18 14.13
N LYS A 180 -5.99 -12.86 14.03
CA LYS A 180 -7.17 -12.06 13.66
C LYS A 180 -7.65 -12.43 12.26
N THR A 181 -6.74 -12.52 11.28
CA THR A 181 -7.07 -12.87 9.90
C THR A 181 -7.67 -14.27 9.80
N LEU A 182 -7.07 -15.27 10.45
CA LEU A 182 -7.61 -16.64 10.50
C LEU A 182 -9.01 -16.70 11.10
N GLN A 183 -9.27 -15.93 12.18
CA GLN A 183 -10.60 -15.81 12.76
C GLN A 183 -11.59 -15.15 11.79
N GLN A 184 -11.17 -14.15 11.04
CA GLN A 184 -12.03 -13.49 10.04
C GLN A 184 -12.36 -14.44 8.88
N ILE A 185 -11.40 -15.24 8.41
CA ILE A 185 -11.64 -16.26 7.38
C ILE A 185 -12.62 -17.31 7.90
N ALA A 186 -12.44 -17.81 9.12
CA ALA A 186 -13.33 -18.81 9.72
C ALA A 186 -14.77 -18.31 9.90
N LYS A 187 -14.97 -17.01 10.13
CA LYS A 187 -16.30 -16.38 10.24
C LYS A 187 -16.97 -16.08 8.90
N HIS A 188 -16.18 -16.02 7.82
CA HIS A 188 -16.70 -15.74 6.47
C HIS A 188 -17.26 -16.99 5.79
N ARG A 189 -16.72 -18.16 6.16
CA ARG A 189 -17.29 -19.47 5.82
C ARG A 189 -18.66 -19.66 6.47
#